data_AF-A0A8K0J556-F1
#
_entry.id   AF-A0A8K0J556-F1
#
_cell.length_a   1.000
_cell.length_b   1.000
_cell.length_c   1.000
_cell.angle_alpha   90.00
_cell.angle_beta   90.00
_cell.angle_gamma   90.00
#
_symmetry.space_group_name_H-M   'P 1'
#
loop_
_entity.id
_entity.type
_entity.pdbx_description
1 polymer ?
#
loop_
_entity_poly.entity_id
_entity_poly.type
_entity_poly.pdbx_seq_one_letter_code
_entity_poly.pdbx_strand_id
1 'polypeptide(L)'
;MKHRYATILSICELLKRDEKHQQSLEAALGLISLQCVVGRSDDDVPDIAWHQHFQAAISLVQKLDLPRRVSGPAARVGPTPFDMTLTGWIDILGATMRGTPPTFADTYRDKHLSPVNSRLGLRELMGCEDRVMYLISEIACLDWLKSNGMDDMALCQHACTLGNELTRNELAEVAELADSADADDVADLWLRMPYTDGGVLSPRQLCRNMTAAFRIAARIYLLSLIPGFSPSQETAWTMVEKLTLVLHFIPSGPHGYDRSLVWVYLMAASVSLPGSTFRDLFEDRIAQLGDDAACGAFGRMVTVVREVWKQCDILAHVTPPPLAISEPAGGMVSETDLDMDTDMMYPYVNWRDVMQANDWHTSCRDFFAAVFYFA
;
A
#
# COMPACT_ATOMS: atom_id res chain seq x y z
N MET A 1 -15.88 -22.42 -13.05
CA MET A 1 -15.35 -23.59 -12.30
C MET A 1 -14.43 -24.49 -13.13
N LYS A 2 -14.92 -25.22 -14.16
CA LYS A 2 -14.06 -26.13 -14.98
C LYS A 2 -12.87 -25.42 -15.66
N HIS A 3 -13.05 -24.16 -16.08
CA HIS A 3 -12.01 -23.40 -16.79
C HIS A 3 -10.84 -22.96 -15.90
N ARG A 4 -11.07 -22.48 -14.66
CA ARG A 4 -10.00 -22.04 -13.73
C ARG A 4 -9.09 -23.20 -13.32
N TYR A 5 -9.68 -24.34 -12.94
CA TYR A 5 -8.93 -25.56 -12.61
C TYR A 5 -8.15 -26.11 -13.82
N ALA A 6 -8.76 -26.10 -15.01
CA ALA A 6 -8.07 -26.51 -16.24
C ALA A 6 -6.88 -25.59 -16.58
N THR A 7 -7.00 -24.27 -16.36
CA THR A 7 -5.88 -23.33 -16.55
C THR A 7 -4.75 -23.59 -15.56
N ILE A 8 -5.06 -23.77 -14.27
CA ILE A 8 -4.05 -24.08 -13.24
C ILE A 8 -3.32 -25.39 -13.59
N LEU A 9 -4.05 -26.44 -13.93
CA LEU A 9 -3.45 -27.71 -14.36
C LEU A 9 -2.57 -27.56 -15.61
N SER A 10 -3.04 -26.81 -16.61
CA SER A 10 -2.26 -26.55 -17.82
C SER A 10 -0.96 -25.79 -17.52
N ILE A 11 -0.98 -24.84 -16.59
CA ILE A 11 0.22 -24.12 -16.15
C ILE A 11 1.15 -25.06 -15.38
N CYS A 12 0.62 -25.90 -14.48
CA CYS A 12 1.42 -26.90 -13.79
C CYS A 12 2.08 -27.89 -14.77
N GLU A 13 1.38 -28.29 -15.84
CA GLU A 13 1.98 -29.13 -16.89
C GLU A 13 3.06 -28.40 -17.69
N LEU A 14 2.84 -27.14 -18.05
CA LEU A 14 3.85 -26.32 -18.74
C LEU A 14 5.10 -26.13 -17.87
N LEU A 15 4.91 -25.84 -16.58
CA LEU A 15 6.00 -25.74 -15.60
C LEU A 15 6.78 -27.05 -15.46
N LYS A 16 6.09 -28.20 -15.48
CA LYS A 16 6.73 -29.53 -15.42
C LYS A 16 7.57 -29.85 -16.66
N ARG A 17 7.17 -29.35 -17.83
CA ARG A 17 7.89 -29.56 -19.10
C ARG A 17 9.14 -28.68 -19.23
N ASP A 18 9.30 -27.68 -18.36
CA ASP A 18 10.41 -26.73 -18.35
C ASP A 18 10.67 -26.01 -19.69
N GLU A 19 9.60 -25.82 -20.46
CA GLU A 19 9.62 -25.15 -21.76
C GLU A 19 8.78 -23.87 -21.70
N LYS A 20 9.04 -22.92 -22.61
CA LYS A 20 8.21 -21.70 -22.79
C LYS A 20 8.06 -20.88 -21.49
N HIS A 21 9.18 -20.61 -20.82
CA HIS A 21 9.20 -19.90 -19.53
C HIS A 21 8.49 -18.55 -19.57
N GLN A 22 8.60 -17.81 -20.68
CA GLN A 22 7.93 -16.53 -20.90
C GLN A 22 6.40 -16.65 -20.84
N GLN A 23 5.82 -17.58 -21.61
CA GLN A 23 4.37 -17.80 -21.63
C GLN A 23 3.85 -18.32 -20.29
N SER A 24 4.65 -19.13 -19.61
CA SER A 24 4.33 -19.61 -18.26
C SER A 24 4.33 -18.47 -17.24
N LEU A 25 5.22 -17.49 -17.40
CA LEU A 25 5.30 -16.32 -16.53
C LEU A 25 4.09 -15.42 -16.74
N GLU A 26 3.77 -15.09 -17.99
CA GLU A 26 2.58 -14.31 -18.36
C GLU A 26 1.29 -14.96 -17.84
N ALA A 27 1.18 -16.29 -17.96
CA ALA A 27 0.03 -17.03 -17.45
C ALA A 27 -0.05 -17.01 -15.91
N ALA A 28 1.08 -17.16 -15.22
CA ALA A 28 1.13 -17.10 -13.76
C ALA A 28 0.77 -15.71 -13.22
N LEU A 29 1.32 -14.65 -13.83
CA LEU A 29 1.01 -13.26 -13.48
C LEU A 29 -0.46 -12.92 -13.81
N GLY A 30 -0.95 -13.37 -14.97
CA GLY A 30 -2.34 -13.18 -15.37
C GLY A 30 -3.35 -13.85 -14.43
N LEU A 31 -3.03 -15.04 -13.89
CA LEU A 31 -3.86 -15.68 -12.88
C LEU A 31 -3.93 -14.85 -11.59
N ILE A 32 -2.78 -14.36 -11.10
CA ILE A 32 -2.73 -13.52 -9.89
C ILE A 32 -3.57 -12.25 -10.09
N SER A 33 -3.41 -11.56 -11.22
CA SER A 33 -4.16 -10.34 -11.53
C SER A 33 -5.67 -10.60 -11.65
N LEU A 34 -6.07 -11.70 -12.30
CA LEU A 34 -7.48 -12.06 -12.44
C LEU A 34 -8.16 -12.23 -11.08
N GLN A 35 -7.54 -12.97 -10.17
CA GLN A 35 -8.14 -13.22 -8.86
C GLN A 35 -8.19 -11.94 -7.99
N CYS A 36 -7.24 -11.03 -8.17
CA CYS A 36 -7.25 -9.72 -7.53
C CYS A 36 -8.39 -8.82 -8.04
N VAL A 37 -8.94 -9.05 -9.22
CA VAL A 37 -10.05 -8.27 -9.77
C VAL A 37 -11.41 -8.92 -9.50
N VAL A 38 -11.55 -10.22 -9.75
CA VAL A 38 -12.87 -10.89 -9.76
C VAL A 38 -13.13 -11.85 -8.61
N GLY A 39 -12.14 -12.16 -7.75
CA GLY A 39 -12.32 -13.13 -6.67
C GLY A 39 -13.29 -12.63 -5.60
N ARG A 40 -14.34 -13.39 -5.28
CA ARG A 40 -15.28 -13.05 -4.20
C ARG A 40 -14.80 -13.61 -2.85
N SER A 41 -15.18 -12.95 -1.75
CA SER A 41 -14.89 -13.43 -0.39
C SER A 41 -15.55 -14.78 -0.08
N ASP A 42 -16.70 -15.04 -0.70
CA ASP A 42 -17.55 -16.19 -0.41
C ASP A 42 -17.28 -17.39 -1.34
N ASP A 43 -16.28 -17.29 -2.22
CA ASP A 43 -15.89 -18.40 -3.09
C ASP A 43 -15.11 -19.45 -2.26
N ASP A 44 -15.84 -20.42 -1.71
CA ASP A 44 -15.38 -21.59 -0.93
C ASP A 44 -14.44 -22.57 -1.69
N VAL A 45 -13.84 -22.13 -2.80
CA VAL A 45 -12.99 -22.99 -3.63
C VAL A 45 -11.61 -23.10 -2.98
N PRO A 46 -11.12 -24.32 -2.70
CA PRO A 46 -9.77 -24.51 -2.20
C PRO A 46 -8.77 -24.17 -3.32
N ASP A 47 -8.33 -22.91 -3.36
CA ASP A 47 -7.36 -22.42 -4.33
C ASP A 47 -5.92 -22.41 -3.77
N ILE A 48 -4.95 -22.48 -4.66
CA ILE A 48 -3.54 -22.21 -4.37
C ILE A 48 -3.45 -20.71 -4.01
N ALA A 49 -2.75 -20.36 -2.93
CA ALA A 49 -2.65 -18.96 -2.52
C ALA A 49 -1.77 -18.14 -3.49
N TRP A 50 -2.04 -16.84 -3.73
CA TRP A 50 -1.26 -16.03 -4.68
C TRP A 50 0.24 -16.12 -4.44
N HIS A 51 0.70 -16.19 -3.18
CA HIS A 51 2.12 -16.25 -2.88
C HIS A 51 2.77 -17.54 -3.41
N GLN A 52 2.00 -18.63 -3.52
CA GLN A 52 2.45 -19.88 -4.14
C GLN A 52 2.48 -19.75 -5.67
N HIS A 53 1.48 -19.10 -6.27
CA HIS A 53 1.53 -18.73 -7.69
C HIS A 53 2.70 -17.78 -8.00
N PHE A 54 2.98 -16.85 -7.10
CA PHE A 54 4.04 -15.87 -7.22
C PHE A 54 5.41 -16.51 -7.00
N GLN A 55 5.53 -17.53 -6.15
CA GLN A 55 6.75 -18.31 -6.04
C GLN A 55 7.13 -18.99 -7.37
N ALA A 56 6.14 -19.46 -8.12
CA ALA A 56 6.36 -19.99 -9.47
C ALA A 56 6.79 -18.87 -10.44
N ALA A 57 6.15 -17.69 -10.37
CA ALA A 57 6.54 -16.53 -11.17
C ALA A 57 7.98 -16.08 -10.86
N ILE A 58 8.38 -15.97 -9.59
CA ILE A 58 9.75 -15.68 -9.15
C ILE A 58 10.74 -16.64 -9.79
N SER A 59 10.44 -17.95 -9.73
CA SER A 59 11.32 -18.98 -10.30
C SER A 59 11.50 -18.81 -11.81
N LEU A 60 10.43 -18.43 -12.52
CA LEU A 60 10.48 -18.15 -13.96
C LEU A 60 11.24 -16.86 -14.29
N VAL A 61 11.03 -15.80 -13.50
CA VAL A 61 11.75 -14.51 -13.62
C VAL A 61 13.26 -14.71 -13.46
N GLN A 62 13.66 -15.55 -12.50
CA GLN A 62 15.06 -15.94 -12.30
C GLN A 62 15.60 -16.78 -13.47
N LYS A 63 14.83 -17.77 -13.96
CA LYS A 63 15.23 -18.58 -15.14
C LYS A 63 15.40 -17.74 -16.41
N LEU A 64 14.57 -16.71 -16.59
CA LEU A 64 14.65 -15.76 -17.70
C LEU A 64 15.74 -14.69 -17.52
N ASP A 65 16.37 -14.65 -16.34
CA ASP A 65 17.41 -13.69 -15.94
C ASP A 65 16.95 -12.23 -16.06
N LEU A 66 15.65 -11.96 -15.80
CA LEU A 66 15.08 -10.62 -15.95
C LEU A 66 15.70 -9.58 -15.00
N PRO A 67 16.01 -9.89 -13.72
CA PRO A 67 16.65 -8.92 -12.83
C PRO A 67 17.98 -8.39 -13.39
N ARG A 68 18.81 -9.29 -13.94
CA ARG A 68 20.08 -8.89 -14.56
C ARG A 68 19.87 -8.07 -15.83
N ARG A 69 18.82 -8.34 -16.61
CA ARG A 69 18.49 -7.54 -17.80
C ARG A 69 18.10 -6.10 -17.47
N VAL A 70 17.57 -5.85 -16.27
CA VAL A 70 17.17 -4.49 -15.84
C VAL A 70 18.26 -3.77 -15.04
N SER A 71 19.16 -4.49 -14.36
CA SER A 71 20.27 -3.89 -13.59
C SER A 71 21.59 -3.79 -14.36
N GLY A 72 21.79 -4.60 -15.41
CA GLY A 72 23.06 -4.68 -16.12
C GLY A 72 23.40 -3.45 -16.99
N PRO A 73 24.67 -3.31 -17.45
CA PRO A 73 25.07 -2.22 -18.36
C PRO A 73 24.30 -2.23 -19.69
N ALA A 74 23.86 -3.42 -20.13
CA ALA A 74 23.04 -3.62 -21.32
C ALA A 74 21.56 -3.25 -21.14
N ALA A 75 21.10 -3.05 -19.90
CA ALA A 75 19.75 -2.56 -19.58
C ALA A 75 19.48 -1.14 -20.12
N ARG A 76 20.50 -0.49 -20.67
CA ARG A 76 20.47 0.88 -21.20
C ARG A 76 19.85 0.99 -22.60
N VAL A 77 19.66 -0.12 -23.32
CA VAL A 77 19.37 -0.11 -24.77
C VAL A 77 17.95 -0.61 -25.11
N GLY A 78 17.23 -1.22 -24.17
CA GLY A 78 15.90 -1.78 -24.41
C GLY A 78 14.83 -1.32 -23.41
N PRO A 79 13.54 -1.39 -23.77
CA PRO A 79 12.46 -1.17 -22.82
C PRO A 79 12.52 -2.22 -21.71
N THR A 80 12.18 -1.82 -20.47
CA THR A 80 12.04 -2.75 -19.35
C THR A 80 10.98 -3.81 -19.70
N PRO A 81 11.26 -5.11 -19.53
CA PRO A 81 10.25 -6.15 -19.76
C PRO A 81 9.04 -5.93 -18.85
N PHE A 82 7.84 -5.90 -19.43
CA PHE A 82 6.59 -5.69 -18.70
C PHE A 82 6.42 -6.67 -17.53
N ASP A 83 6.78 -7.95 -17.73
CA ASP A 83 6.66 -8.95 -16.66
C ASP A 83 7.56 -8.65 -15.47
N MET A 84 8.71 -8.00 -15.68
CA MET A 84 9.59 -7.58 -14.59
C MET A 84 8.98 -6.40 -13.82
N THR A 85 8.34 -5.47 -14.52
CA THR A 85 7.59 -4.36 -13.89
C THR A 85 6.43 -4.90 -13.05
N LEU A 86 5.62 -5.80 -13.63
CA LEU A 86 4.49 -6.41 -12.94
C LEU A 86 4.94 -7.29 -11.77
N THR A 87 5.98 -8.10 -11.95
CA THR A 87 6.61 -8.86 -10.86
C THR A 87 7.10 -7.91 -9.78
N GLY A 88 7.74 -6.79 -10.15
CA GLY A 88 8.23 -5.80 -9.21
C GLY A 88 7.14 -5.22 -8.32
N TRP A 89 6.02 -4.86 -8.91
CA TRP A 89 4.85 -4.39 -8.16
C TRP A 89 4.34 -5.43 -7.15
N ILE A 90 4.14 -6.67 -7.60
CA ILE A 90 3.62 -7.76 -6.77
C ILE A 90 4.61 -8.12 -5.66
N ASP A 91 5.91 -8.16 -5.95
CA ASP A 91 6.95 -8.47 -4.99
C ASP A 91 7.01 -7.42 -3.87
N ILE A 92 7.03 -6.13 -4.23
CA ILE A 92 7.16 -5.04 -3.26
C ILE A 92 5.94 -4.97 -2.34
N LEU A 93 4.73 -4.88 -2.89
CA LEU A 93 3.54 -4.79 -2.05
C LEU A 93 3.26 -6.13 -1.33
N GLY A 94 3.44 -7.25 -2.02
CA GLY A 94 3.28 -8.58 -1.45
C GLY A 94 4.21 -8.85 -0.27
N ALA A 95 5.44 -8.34 -0.30
CA ALA A 95 6.39 -8.37 0.80
C ALA A 95 5.87 -7.61 2.04
N THR A 96 5.31 -6.41 1.85
CA THR A 96 4.64 -5.67 2.94
C THR A 96 3.42 -6.41 3.47
N MET A 97 2.78 -7.29 2.71
CA MET A 97 1.67 -8.10 3.21
C MET A 97 2.12 -9.24 4.10
N ARG A 98 3.30 -9.79 3.82
CA ARG A 98 3.83 -10.97 4.49
C ARG A 98 4.78 -10.64 5.64
N GLY A 99 5.21 -9.39 5.76
CA GLY A 99 6.27 -9.01 6.71
C GLY A 99 7.60 -9.67 6.38
N THR A 100 7.88 -9.85 5.09
CA THR A 100 9.12 -10.43 4.57
C THR A 100 9.82 -9.41 3.68
N PRO A 101 11.14 -9.50 3.46
CA PRO A 101 11.77 -8.66 2.45
C PRO A 101 11.25 -9.05 1.05
N PRO A 102 11.18 -8.09 0.10
CA PRO A 102 10.96 -8.40 -1.30
C PRO A 102 12.05 -9.34 -1.84
N THR A 103 11.67 -10.26 -2.72
CA THR A 103 12.57 -11.25 -3.32
C THR A 103 13.68 -10.58 -4.13
N PHE A 104 13.36 -9.49 -4.83
CA PHE A 104 14.30 -8.76 -5.68
C PHE A 104 14.73 -7.42 -5.04
N ALA A 105 14.75 -7.32 -3.70
CA ALA A 105 15.14 -6.11 -2.97
C ALA A 105 16.46 -5.48 -3.48
N ASP A 106 17.49 -6.29 -3.74
CA ASP A 106 18.77 -5.80 -4.26
C ASP A 106 18.63 -5.16 -5.65
N THR A 107 17.75 -5.69 -6.50
CA THR A 107 17.45 -5.08 -7.82
C THR A 107 16.79 -3.72 -7.66
N TYR A 108 15.86 -3.58 -6.72
CA TYR A 108 15.20 -2.30 -6.45
C TYR A 108 16.18 -1.28 -5.84
N ARG A 109 17.09 -1.73 -4.97
CA ARG A 109 18.14 -0.88 -4.39
C ARG A 109 19.13 -0.41 -5.44
N ASP A 110 19.61 -1.30 -6.31
CA ASP A 110 20.49 -0.95 -7.43
C ASP A 110 19.82 0.07 -8.36
N LYS A 111 18.52 -0.12 -8.67
CA LYS A 111 17.73 0.84 -9.44
C LYS A 111 17.58 2.17 -8.72
N HIS A 112 17.29 2.18 -7.42
CA HIS A 112 17.14 3.41 -6.64
C HIS A 112 18.42 4.25 -6.64
N LEU A 113 19.58 3.61 -6.53
CA LEU A 113 20.89 4.26 -6.49
C LEU A 113 21.43 4.61 -7.89
N SER A 114 20.86 4.04 -8.95
CA SER A 114 21.32 4.26 -10.32
C SER A 114 20.96 5.66 -10.83
N PRO A 115 21.96 6.53 -11.14
CA PRO A 115 21.69 7.86 -11.67
C PRO A 115 21.27 7.85 -13.15
N VAL A 116 21.50 6.73 -13.85
CA VAL A 116 21.30 6.62 -15.31
C VAL A 116 20.06 5.80 -15.65
N ASN A 117 19.70 4.82 -14.83
CA ASN A 117 18.58 3.91 -15.09
C ASN A 117 17.86 3.54 -13.80
N SER A 118 17.08 4.48 -13.27
CA SER A 118 16.26 4.28 -12.07
C SER A 118 14.85 3.73 -12.37
N ARG A 119 14.48 3.60 -13.65
CA ARG A 119 13.13 3.20 -14.05
C ARG A 119 13.00 1.69 -14.21
N LEU A 120 11.96 1.14 -13.61
CA LEU A 120 11.40 -0.20 -13.81
C LEU A 120 10.03 -0.12 -14.52
N GLY A 121 9.42 1.06 -14.64
CA GLY A 121 8.15 1.30 -15.32
C GLY A 121 6.93 1.19 -14.39
N LEU A 122 7.14 1.27 -13.07
CA LEU A 122 6.08 1.11 -12.08
C LEU A 122 5.06 2.26 -12.15
N ARG A 123 5.54 3.47 -12.50
CA ARG A 123 4.67 4.63 -12.74
C ARG A 123 3.70 4.40 -13.88
N GLU A 124 4.16 3.87 -15.00
CA GLU A 124 3.31 3.59 -16.16
C GLU A 124 2.35 2.42 -15.89
N LEU A 125 2.75 1.47 -15.06
CA LEU A 125 1.90 0.33 -14.70
C LEU A 125 0.79 0.72 -13.70
N MET A 126 1.13 1.46 -12.64
CA MET A 126 0.29 1.62 -11.45
C MET A 126 0.08 3.07 -11.01
N GLY A 127 0.60 4.04 -11.75
CA GLY A 127 0.49 5.47 -11.46
C GLY A 127 1.43 5.99 -10.38
N CYS A 128 2.14 5.11 -9.65
CA CYS A 128 3.06 5.49 -8.57
C CYS A 128 4.52 5.50 -9.06
N GLU A 129 5.26 6.57 -8.77
CA GLU A 129 6.67 6.64 -9.13
C GLU A 129 7.52 5.51 -8.53
N ASP A 130 8.38 4.94 -9.39
CA ASP A 130 9.31 3.86 -9.07
C ASP A 130 10.14 4.14 -7.82
N ARG A 131 10.56 5.39 -7.61
CA ARG A 131 11.36 5.78 -6.45
C ARG A 131 10.60 5.60 -5.13
N VAL A 132 9.31 5.93 -5.10
CA VAL A 132 8.45 5.70 -3.92
C VAL A 132 8.27 4.20 -3.70
N MET A 133 8.09 3.42 -4.76
CA MET A 133 7.98 1.97 -4.66
C MET A 133 9.27 1.32 -4.12
N TYR A 134 10.45 1.80 -4.53
CA TYR A 134 11.71 1.31 -3.96
C TYR A 134 11.85 1.67 -2.47
N LEU A 135 11.37 2.84 -2.06
CA LEU A 135 11.33 3.19 -0.63
C LEU A 135 10.38 2.28 0.15
N ILE A 136 9.21 1.92 -0.42
CA ILE A 136 8.31 0.93 0.18
C ILE A 136 9.02 -0.44 0.31
N SER A 137 9.82 -0.84 -0.69
CA SER A 137 10.67 -2.04 -0.61
C SER A 137 11.65 -1.98 0.56
N GLU A 138 12.35 -0.86 0.75
CA GLU A 138 13.27 -0.70 1.88
C GLU A 138 12.53 -0.70 3.23
N ILE A 139 11.34 -0.09 3.32
CA ILE A 139 10.50 -0.13 4.53
C ILE A 139 10.06 -1.58 4.83
N ALA A 140 9.72 -2.38 3.82
CA ALA A 140 9.40 -3.80 3.99
C ALA A 140 10.60 -4.60 4.53
N CYS A 141 11.82 -4.28 4.08
CA CYS A 141 13.04 -4.87 4.61
C CYS A 141 13.26 -4.47 6.08
N LEU A 142 13.03 -3.20 6.43
CA LEU A 142 13.14 -2.71 7.80
C LEU A 142 12.14 -3.37 8.75
N ASP A 143 10.89 -3.53 8.31
CA ASP A 143 9.84 -4.24 9.06
C ASP A 143 10.21 -5.70 9.34
N TRP A 144 10.77 -6.39 8.35
CA TRP A 144 11.29 -7.73 8.57
C TRP A 144 12.47 -7.74 9.56
N LEU A 145 13.43 -6.81 9.45
CA LEU A 145 14.55 -6.70 10.38
C LEU A 145 14.08 -6.45 11.82
N LYS A 146 13.09 -5.58 12.01
CA LYS A 146 12.41 -5.36 13.31
C LYS A 146 11.89 -6.68 13.87
N SER A 147 11.16 -7.45 13.06
CA SER A 147 10.59 -8.74 13.46
C SER A 147 11.66 -9.81 13.74
N ASN A 148 12.88 -9.63 13.25
CA ASN A 148 14.03 -10.51 13.48
C ASN A 148 14.99 -10.00 14.57
N GLY A 149 14.55 -9.07 15.42
CA GLY A 149 15.29 -8.65 16.60
C GLY A 149 16.30 -7.52 16.38
N MET A 150 16.10 -6.69 15.35
CA MET A 150 16.81 -5.40 15.25
C MET A 150 16.51 -4.55 16.49
N ASP A 151 17.53 -3.88 17.03
CA ASP A 151 17.37 -3.04 18.21
C ASP A 151 16.61 -1.74 17.90
N ASP A 152 15.89 -1.24 18.91
CA ASP A 152 15.03 -0.06 18.77
C ASP A 152 15.79 1.19 18.31
N MET A 153 17.06 1.34 18.69
CA MET A 153 17.87 2.50 18.31
C MET A 153 18.25 2.46 16.83
N ALA A 154 18.72 1.32 16.34
CA ALA A 154 19.01 1.10 14.93
C ALA A 154 17.74 1.20 14.07
N LEU A 155 16.62 0.67 14.57
CA LEU A 155 15.31 0.80 13.93
C LEU A 155 14.91 2.27 13.77
N CYS A 156 14.97 3.06 14.84
CA CYS A 156 14.66 4.49 14.79
C CYS A 156 15.60 5.24 13.83
N GLN A 157 16.90 4.93 13.84
CA GLN A 157 17.88 5.57 12.94
C GLN A 157 17.60 5.26 11.46
N HIS A 158 17.29 4.00 11.14
CA HIS A 158 16.95 3.61 9.78
C HIS A 158 15.62 4.23 9.35
N ALA A 159 14.61 4.22 10.22
CA ALA A 159 13.33 4.85 9.94
C ALA A 159 13.45 6.37 9.71
N CYS A 160 14.27 7.07 10.50
CA CYS A 160 14.59 8.47 10.25
C CYS A 160 15.23 8.69 8.88
N THR A 161 16.15 7.82 8.46
CA THR A 161 16.77 7.87 7.13
C THR A 161 15.71 7.73 6.04
N LEU A 162 14.89 6.69 6.08
CA LEU A 162 13.83 6.46 5.08
C LEU A 162 12.78 7.58 5.06
N GLY A 163 12.39 8.10 6.23
CA GLY A 163 11.50 9.25 6.35
C GLY A 163 12.06 10.50 5.66
N ASN A 164 13.36 10.76 5.82
CA ASN A 164 14.04 11.86 5.13
C ASN A 164 14.11 11.65 3.61
N GLU A 165 14.26 10.41 3.14
CA GLU A 165 14.24 10.11 1.70
C GLU A 165 12.87 10.33 1.07
N LEU A 166 11.79 9.93 1.76
CA LEU A 166 10.41 10.22 1.35
C LEU A 166 10.18 11.73 1.26
N THR A 167 10.66 12.50 2.24
CA THR A 167 10.58 13.98 2.24
C THR A 167 11.40 14.61 1.12
N ARG A 168 12.61 14.11 0.87
CA ARG A 168 13.43 14.58 -0.25
C ARG A 168 12.76 14.31 -1.60
N ASN A 169 12.10 13.15 -1.74
CA ASN A 169 11.36 12.83 -2.97
C ASN A 169 10.16 13.78 -3.17
N GLU A 170 9.43 14.13 -2.12
CA GLU A 170 8.36 15.14 -2.18
C GLU A 170 8.88 16.52 -2.58
N LEU A 171 9.97 16.98 -1.95
CA LEU A 171 10.55 18.29 -2.27
C LEU A 171 11.12 18.35 -3.69
N ALA A 172 11.70 17.27 -4.20
CA ALA A 172 12.18 17.20 -5.58
C ALA A 172 11.03 17.36 -6.59
N GLU A 173 9.90 16.70 -6.35
CA GLU A 173 8.71 16.84 -7.19
C GLU A 173 8.15 18.27 -7.17
N VAL A 174 8.12 18.90 -5.99
CA VAL A 174 7.69 20.31 -5.85
C VAL A 174 8.65 21.27 -6.56
N ALA A 175 9.97 21.02 -6.49
CA ALA A 175 10.96 21.83 -7.19
C ALA A 175 10.81 21.72 -8.73
N GLU A 176 10.63 20.51 -9.26
CA GLU A 176 10.38 20.29 -10.70
C GLU A 176 9.11 21.01 -11.19
N LEU A 177 8.10 21.13 -10.32
CA LEU A 177 6.88 21.88 -10.58
C LEU A 177 7.13 23.38 -10.61
N ALA A 178 7.85 23.92 -9.60
CA ALA A 178 8.17 25.33 -9.50
C ALA A 178 9.02 25.84 -10.68
N ASP A 179 9.94 25.02 -11.18
CA ASP A 179 10.74 25.35 -12.37
C ASP A 179 9.91 25.38 -13.66
N SER A 180 8.73 24.76 -13.66
CA SER A 180 7.85 24.63 -14.82
C SER A 180 6.61 25.54 -14.79
N ALA A 181 6.38 26.27 -13.70
CA ALA A 181 5.18 27.08 -13.49
C ALA A 181 5.53 28.58 -13.36
N ASP A 182 4.64 29.44 -13.87
CA ASP A 182 4.72 30.89 -13.61
C ASP A 182 4.51 31.17 -12.11
N ALA A 183 5.31 32.10 -11.56
CA ALA A 183 5.57 32.27 -10.13
C ALA A 183 4.37 32.64 -9.23
N ASP A 184 3.20 32.94 -9.78
CA ASP A 184 2.04 33.45 -9.02
C ASP A 184 1.12 32.34 -8.47
N ASP A 185 1.31 31.07 -8.85
CA ASP A 185 0.35 29.97 -8.57
C ASP A 185 0.92 28.88 -7.63
N VAL A 186 2.01 29.19 -6.90
CA VAL A 186 2.89 28.18 -6.26
C VAL A 186 2.27 27.45 -5.08
N ALA A 187 1.28 28.05 -4.42
CA ALA A 187 0.60 27.44 -3.26
C ALA A 187 -0.40 26.33 -3.66
N ASP A 188 -0.98 26.39 -4.86
CA ASP A 188 -2.00 25.46 -5.38
C ASP A 188 -1.42 24.42 -6.38
N LEU A 189 -0.09 24.27 -6.45
CA LEU A 189 0.58 23.63 -7.60
C LEU A 189 0.52 22.09 -7.65
N TRP A 190 0.41 21.38 -6.52
CA TRP A 190 0.70 19.94 -6.52
C TRP A 190 -0.53 19.02 -6.44
N LEU A 191 -1.61 19.43 -5.75
CA LEU A 191 -2.88 18.71 -5.70
C LEU A 191 -3.94 19.40 -6.54
N ARG A 192 -4.22 18.82 -7.70
CA ARG A 192 -5.25 19.29 -8.61
C ARG A 192 -6.07 18.11 -9.09
N MET A 193 -7.33 18.36 -9.41
CA MET A 193 -8.15 17.35 -10.06
C MET A 193 -7.48 16.95 -11.37
N PRO A 194 -7.40 15.65 -11.69
CA PRO A 194 -6.71 15.20 -12.88
C PRO A 194 -7.55 15.39 -14.14
N TYR A 195 -8.59 16.23 -14.12
CA TYR A 195 -9.41 16.56 -15.28
C TYR A 195 -9.17 18.01 -15.66
N THR A 196 -9.01 18.27 -16.95
CA THR A 196 -9.07 19.64 -17.48
C THR A 196 -10.51 20.16 -17.43
N ASP A 197 -10.70 21.46 -17.62
CA ASP A 197 -12.04 22.08 -17.70
C ASP A 197 -12.93 21.44 -18.80
N GLY A 198 -12.31 20.82 -19.81
CA GLY A 198 -12.99 20.06 -20.87
C GLY A 198 -13.34 18.61 -20.48
N GLY A 199 -13.12 18.20 -19.23
CA GLY A 199 -13.37 16.84 -18.74
C GLY A 199 -12.34 15.79 -19.19
N VAL A 200 -11.22 16.21 -19.79
CA VAL A 200 -10.18 15.28 -20.27
C VAL A 200 -9.24 14.94 -19.13
N LEU A 201 -9.02 13.64 -18.90
CA LEU A 201 -8.09 13.15 -17.90
C LEU A 201 -6.64 13.49 -18.29
N SER A 202 -5.87 14.02 -17.33
CA SER A 202 -4.43 14.23 -17.39
C SER A 202 -3.73 13.09 -16.65
N PRO A 203 -3.13 12.11 -17.37
CA PRO A 203 -2.42 11.00 -16.74
C PRO A 203 -1.26 11.49 -15.87
N ARG A 204 -0.57 12.56 -16.28
CA ARG A 204 0.54 13.15 -15.52
C ARG A 204 0.08 13.65 -14.15
N GLN A 205 -1.05 14.36 -14.08
CA GLN A 205 -1.56 14.86 -12.80
C GLN A 205 -2.09 13.71 -11.93
N LEU A 206 -2.76 12.73 -12.53
CA LEU A 206 -3.22 11.56 -11.79
C LEU A 206 -2.06 10.77 -11.19
N CYS A 207 -0.98 10.54 -11.94
CA CYS A 207 0.21 9.86 -11.42
C CYS A 207 0.83 10.63 -10.24
N ARG A 208 0.82 11.96 -10.25
CA ARG A 208 1.27 12.78 -9.11
C ARG A 208 0.40 12.56 -7.87
N ASN A 209 -0.92 12.63 -8.04
CA ASN A 209 -1.86 12.42 -6.95
C ASN A 209 -1.70 11.00 -6.36
N MET A 210 -1.56 9.98 -7.22
CA MET A 210 -1.29 8.61 -6.77
C MET A 210 0.06 8.46 -6.08
N THR A 211 1.13 9.02 -6.64
CA THR A 211 2.47 8.99 -6.04
C THR A 211 2.47 9.64 -4.67
N ALA A 212 1.78 10.77 -4.51
CA ALA A 212 1.61 11.40 -3.21
C ALA A 212 0.84 10.52 -2.22
N ALA A 213 -0.23 9.86 -2.67
CA ALA A 213 -1.00 8.96 -1.82
C ALA A 213 -0.16 7.77 -1.32
N PHE A 214 0.60 7.13 -2.22
CA PHE A 214 1.54 6.06 -1.88
C PHE A 214 2.67 6.54 -0.96
N ARG A 215 3.19 7.76 -1.19
CA ARG A 215 4.24 8.35 -0.35
C ARG A 215 3.75 8.59 1.08
N ILE A 216 2.54 9.13 1.25
CA ILE A 216 1.97 9.35 2.59
C ILE A 216 1.65 8.01 3.26
N ALA A 217 1.06 7.05 2.54
CA ALA A 217 0.83 5.71 3.05
C ALA A 217 2.13 5.00 3.48
N ALA A 218 3.22 5.18 2.71
CA ALA A 218 4.55 4.68 3.09
C ALA A 218 5.07 5.32 4.39
N ARG A 219 4.80 6.61 4.62
CA ARG A 219 5.12 7.26 5.89
C ARG A 219 4.30 6.70 7.05
N ILE A 220 2.99 6.50 6.85
CA ILE A 220 2.12 5.88 7.86
C ILE A 220 2.65 4.48 8.21
N TYR A 221 2.97 3.67 7.20
CA TYR A 221 3.54 2.35 7.41
C TYR A 221 4.85 2.41 8.20
N LEU A 222 5.76 3.31 7.82
CA LEU A 222 7.03 3.51 8.51
C LEU A 222 6.86 3.97 9.97
N LEU A 223 5.92 4.88 10.24
CA LEU A 223 5.58 5.32 11.61
C LEU A 223 5.07 4.15 12.46
N SER A 224 4.26 3.27 11.88
CA SER A 224 3.75 2.08 12.58
C SER A 224 4.84 1.09 13.02
N LEU A 225 6.04 1.19 12.44
CA LEU A 225 7.18 0.38 12.84
C LEU A 225 7.89 0.92 14.08
N ILE A 226 7.73 2.19 14.43
CA ILE A 226 8.45 2.81 15.55
C ILE A 226 7.98 2.25 16.90
N PRO A 227 8.89 1.90 17.83
CA PRO A 227 8.51 1.49 19.18
C PRO A 227 7.68 2.55 19.89
N GLY A 228 6.59 2.16 20.55
CA GLY A 228 5.68 3.08 21.21
C GLY A 228 4.76 3.88 20.27
N PHE A 229 4.69 3.51 18.99
CA PHE A 229 3.69 4.05 18.07
C PHE A 229 2.26 3.87 18.62
N SER A 230 1.46 4.92 18.49
CA SER A 230 0.03 4.89 18.79
C SER A 230 -0.74 5.70 17.75
N PRO A 231 -1.88 5.19 17.24
CA PRO A 231 -2.78 5.94 16.36
C PRO A 231 -3.29 7.26 16.95
N SER A 232 -3.32 7.39 18.29
CA SER A 232 -3.71 8.64 18.98
C SER A 232 -2.64 9.73 18.89
N GLN A 233 -1.43 9.44 18.39
CA GLN A 233 -0.39 10.46 18.23
C GLN A 233 -0.76 11.45 17.12
N GLU A 234 -0.57 12.75 17.39
CA GLU A 234 -0.83 13.84 16.44
C GLU A 234 -0.16 13.62 15.07
N THR A 235 1.04 13.03 15.08
CA THR A 235 1.79 12.69 13.86
C THR A 235 1.06 11.69 12.97
N ALA A 236 0.43 10.66 13.57
CA ALA A 236 -0.35 9.66 12.84
C ALA A 236 -1.62 10.30 12.27
N TRP A 237 -2.36 11.04 13.10
CA TRP A 237 -3.58 11.72 12.67
C TRP A 237 -3.33 12.71 11.53
N THR A 238 -2.30 13.55 11.65
CA THR A 238 -1.94 14.54 10.61
C THR A 238 -1.62 13.86 9.27
N MET A 239 -0.97 12.69 9.29
CA MET A 239 -0.68 11.93 8.08
C MET A 239 -1.93 11.33 7.46
N VAL A 240 -2.86 10.83 8.28
CA VAL A 240 -4.16 10.33 7.82
C VAL A 240 -4.97 11.45 7.17
N GLU A 241 -5.11 12.61 7.80
CA GLU A 241 -5.82 13.77 7.23
C GLU A 241 -5.17 14.24 5.91
N LYS A 242 -3.84 14.30 5.87
CA LYS A 242 -3.12 14.64 4.62
C LYS A 242 -3.44 13.63 3.53
N LEU A 243 -3.50 12.33 3.85
CA LEU A 243 -3.86 11.31 2.87
C LEU A 243 -5.33 11.41 2.44
N THR A 244 -6.26 11.65 3.36
CA THR A 244 -7.68 11.91 3.05
C THR A 244 -7.81 13.05 2.03
N LEU A 245 -7.09 14.16 2.25
CA LEU A 245 -7.06 15.28 1.31
C LEU A 245 -6.56 14.87 -0.08
N VAL A 246 -5.44 14.16 -0.16
CA VAL A 246 -4.89 13.69 -1.45
C VAL A 246 -5.89 12.78 -2.17
N LEU A 247 -6.55 11.89 -1.44
CA LEU A 247 -7.51 10.95 -2.01
C LEU A 247 -8.65 11.67 -2.71
N HIS A 248 -9.17 12.79 -2.18
CA HIS A 248 -10.20 13.59 -2.87
C HIS A 248 -9.83 14.01 -4.30
N PHE A 249 -8.53 14.11 -4.61
CA PHE A 249 -8.03 14.41 -5.96
C PHE A 249 -7.78 13.17 -6.83
N ILE A 250 -8.14 11.97 -6.35
CA ILE A 250 -8.07 10.73 -7.12
C ILE A 250 -9.50 10.26 -7.43
N PRO A 251 -9.88 10.14 -8.73
CA PRO A 251 -11.22 9.76 -9.13
C PRO A 251 -11.65 8.44 -8.50
N SER A 252 -12.88 8.42 -7.97
CA SER A 252 -13.47 7.29 -7.27
C SER A 252 -14.61 6.62 -8.05
N GLY A 253 -15.11 5.50 -7.53
CA GLY A 253 -16.27 4.79 -8.08
C GLY A 253 -15.89 3.77 -9.17
N PRO A 254 -16.88 3.22 -9.92
CA PRO A 254 -16.67 2.07 -10.79
C PRO A 254 -15.70 2.31 -11.95
N HIS A 255 -15.54 3.57 -12.36
CA HIS A 255 -14.59 4.02 -13.39
C HIS A 255 -13.40 4.79 -12.80
N GLY A 256 -13.28 4.81 -11.46
CA GLY A 256 -12.20 5.46 -10.75
C GLY A 256 -11.00 4.53 -10.50
N TYR A 257 -10.14 4.94 -9.58
CA TYR A 257 -8.84 4.31 -9.31
C TYR A 257 -8.74 3.68 -7.91
N ASP A 258 -9.87 3.55 -7.20
CA ASP A 258 -9.91 2.99 -5.84
C ASP A 258 -9.29 1.59 -5.74
N ARG A 259 -9.50 0.78 -6.76
CA ARG A 259 -8.94 -0.59 -6.84
C ARG A 259 -7.43 -0.63 -7.08
N SER A 260 -6.81 0.48 -7.48
CA SER A 260 -5.35 0.61 -7.56
C SER A 260 -4.74 1.15 -6.25
N LEU A 261 -5.59 1.67 -5.36
CA LEU A 261 -5.21 2.29 -4.09
C LEU A 261 -5.43 1.39 -2.88
N VAL A 262 -5.72 0.11 -3.09
CA VAL A 262 -6.10 -0.78 -1.99
C VAL A 262 -5.04 -0.77 -0.88
N TRP A 263 -3.75 -0.82 -1.22
CA TRP A 263 -2.66 -0.80 -0.22
C TRP A 263 -2.61 0.54 0.53
N VAL A 264 -2.82 1.64 -0.17
CA VAL A 264 -2.91 3.00 0.40
C VAL A 264 -4.07 3.08 1.41
N TYR A 265 -5.23 2.54 1.05
CA TYR A 265 -6.39 2.47 1.96
C TYR A 265 -6.07 1.65 3.19
N LEU A 266 -5.47 0.47 3.03
CA LEU A 266 -5.12 -0.39 4.17
C LEU A 266 -4.19 0.34 5.16
N MET A 267 -3.15 1.02 4.66
CA MET A 267 -2.21 1.73 5.53
C MET A 267 -2.90 2.82 6.35
N ALA A 268 -3.67 3.70 5.72
CA ALA A 268 -4.39 4.75 6.46
C ALA A 268 -5.49 4.19 7.37
N ALA A 269 -6.28 3.24 6.87
CA ALA A 269 -7.37 2.64 7.63
C ALA A 269 -6.86 1.97 8.92
N SER A 270 -5.70 1.31 8.86
CA SER A 270 -5.11 0.61 10.00
C SER A 270 -4.75 1.50 11.19
N VAL A 271 -4.63 2.81 10.97
CA VAL A 271 -4.32 3.81 12.00
C VAL A 271 -5.44 4.86 12.15
N SER A 272 -6.57 4.67 11.48
CA SER A 272 -7.70 5.60 11.53
C SER A 272 -8.59 5.36 12.73
N LEU A 273 -8.81 6.40 13.53
CA LEU A 273 -9.66 6.37 14.74
C LEU A 273 -11.15 6.59 14.41
N PRO A 274 -12.07 6.20 15.31
CA PRO A 274 -13.49 6.54 15.19
C PRO A 274 -13.70 8.04 15.00
N GLY A 275 -14.60 8.41 14.08
CA GLY A 275 -14.91 9.82 13.78
C GLY A 275 -13.85 10.55 12.94
N SER A 276 -12.80 9.87 12.45
CA SER A 276 -11.88 10.50 11.51
C SER A 276 -12.50 10.71 10.14
N THR A 277 -12.11 11.79 9.46
CA THR A 277 -12.56 12.11 8.09
C THR A 277 -12.23 11.00 7.09
N PHE A 278 -11.17 10.23 7.38
CA PHE A 278 -10.77 9.09 6.57
C PHE A 278 -11.80 7.96 6.61
N ARG A 279 -12.35 7.62 7.80
CA ARG A 279 -13.36 6.56 7.90
C ARG A 279 -14.61 6.92 7.10
N ASP A 280 -15.02 8.19 7.16
CA ASP A 280 -16.14 8.71 6.37
C ASP A 280 -15.86 8.65 4.86
N LEU A 281 -14.71 9.17 4.42
CA LEU A 281 -14.28 9.10 3.02
C LEU A 281 -14.23 7.64 2.51
N PHE A 282 -13.77 6.72 3.35
CA PHE A 282 -13.63 5.32 2.99
C PHE A 282 -15.00 4.64 2.76
N GLU A 283 -15.95 4.85 3.67
CA GLU A 283 -17.31 4.32 3.51
C GLU A 283 -18.04 4.97 2.32
N ASP A 284 -17.84 6.28 2.08
CA ASP A 284 -18.37 6.96 0.89
C ASP A 284 -17.83 6.34 -0.41
N ARG A 285 -16.54 5.98 -0.45
CA ARG A 285 -15.94 5.32 -1.63
C ARG A 285 -16.42 3.89 -1.83
N ILE A 286 -16.62 3.14 -0.75
CA ILE A 286 -17.27 1.82 -0.81
C ILE A 286 -18.67 1.97 -1.41
N ALA A 287 -19.46 2.95 -0.94
CA ALA A 287 -20.80 3.19 -1.43
C ALA A 287 -20.81 3.58 -2.92
N GLN A 288 -19.87 4.40 -3.37
CA GLN A 288 -19.72 4.77 -4.78
C GLN A 288 -19.37 3.59 -5.69
N LEU A 289 -18.57 2.64 -5.20
CA LEU A 289 -18.27 1.41 -5.93
C LEU A 289 -19.46 0.44 -5.99
N GLY A 290 -20.37 0.47 -5.02
CA GLY A 290 -21.54 -0.42 -5.01
C GLY A 290 -21.16 -1.90 -4.93
N ASP A 291 -21.80 -2.76 -5.72
CA ASP A 291 -21.54 -4.21 -5.73
C ASP A 291 -20.08 -4.56 -6.06
N ASP A 292 -19.43 -3.68 -6.82
CA ASP A 292 -18.03 -3.79 -7.23
C ASP A 292 -17.05 -3.66 -6.04
N ALA A 293 -17.50 -3.09 -4.92
CA ALA A 293 -16.75 -2.99 -3.67
C ALA A 293 -16.59 -4.33 -2.96
N ALA A 294 -17.48 -5.31 -3.20
CA ALA A 294 -17.40 -6.64 -2.60
C ALA A 294 -16.47 -7.60 -3.37
N CYS A 295 -15.88 -7.15 -4.48
CA CYS A 295 -15.10 -7.98 -5.37
C CYS A 295 -13.59 -7.75 -5.22
N GLY A 296 -12.83 -8.82 -5.44
CA GLY A 296 -11.39 -8.76 -5.60
C GLY A 296 -10.63 -8.31 -4.36
N ALA A 297 -9.44 -7.74 -4.61
CA ALA A 297 -8.53 -7.21 -3.61
C ALA A 297 -9.19 -6.13 -2.75
N PHE A 298 -10.04 -5.30 -3.37
CA PHE A 298 -10.75 -4.22 -2.70
C PHE A 298 -11.71 -4.76 -1.63
N GLY A 299 -12.64 -5.66 -1.98
CA GLY A 299 -13.59 -6.19 -1.01
C GLY A 299 -12.95 -6.98 0.14
N ARG A 300 -11.86 -7.69 -0.16
CA ARG A 300 -11.05 -8.35 0.86
C ARG A 300 -10.38 -7.34 1.81
N MET A 301 -9.82 -6.26 1.29
CA MET A 301 -9.27 -5.19 2.12
C MET A 301 -10.35 -4.53 2.98
N VAL A 302 -11.54 -4.26 2.43
CA VAL A 302 -12.69 -3.74 3.21
C VAL A 302 -13.01 -4.65 4.39
N THR A 303 -12.99 -5.98 4.17
CA THR A 303 -13.22 -6.97 5.24
C THR A 303 -12.16 -6.87 6.33
N VAL A 304 -10.88 -6.76 5.97
CA VAL A 304 -9.78 -6.60 6.94
C VAL A 304 -9.92 -5.30 7.71
N VAL A 305 -10.15 -4.18 7.02
CA VAL A 305 -10.28 -2.86 7.63
C VAL A 305 -11.43 -2.84 8.65
N ARG A 306 -12.60 -3.37 8.29
CA ARG A 306 -13.75 -3.42 9.19
C ARG A 306 -13.49 -4.25 10.44
N GLU A 307 -12.76 -5.36 10.32
CA GLU A 307 -12.39 -6.17 11.48
C GLU A 307 -11.32 -5.49 12.34
N VAL A 308 -10.34 -4.80 11.74
CA VAL A 308 -9.36 -3.98 12.47
C VAL A 308 -10.08 -2.90 13.29
N TRP A 309 -10.98 -2.15 12.67
CA TRP A 309 -11.74 -1.12 13.36
C TRP A 309 -12.60 -1.69 14.49
N LYS A 310 -13.31 -2.79 14.23
CA LYS A 310 -14.09 -3.48 15.26
C LYS A 310 -13.22 -3.88 16.47
N GLN A 311 -12.03 -4.42 16.25
CA GLN A 311 -11.13 -4.79 17.36
C GLN A 311 -10.57 -3.56 18.09
N CYS A 312 -10.14 -2.53 17.36
CA CYS A 312 -9.69 -1.26 17.95
C CYS A 312 -10.78 -0.65 18.85
N ASP A 313 -12.01 -0.57 18.34
CA ASP A 313 -13.12 0.09 19.00
C ASP A 313 -13.57 -0.70 20.25
N ILE A 314 -13.55 -2.05 20.20
CA ILE A 314 -13.78 -2.90 21.38
C ILE A 314 -12.72 -2.66 22.46
N LEU A 315 -11.43 -2.65 22.09
CA LEU A 315 -10.34 -2.49 23.06
C LEU A 315 -10.32 -1.10 23.70
N ALA A 316 -10.73 -0.07 22.96
CA ALA A 316 -10.88 1.29 23.49
C ALA A 316 -11.93 1.36 24.61
N HIS A 317 -13.03 0.60 24.50
CA HIS A 317 -14.06 0.55 25.54
C HIS A 317 -13.69 -0.31 26.76
N VAL A 318 -12.74 -1.23 26.63
CA VAL A 318 -12.31 -2.13 27.71
C VAL A 318 -11.20 -1.52 28.56
N THR A 319 -10.44 -0.55 28.03
CA THR A 319 -9.34 0.11 28.74
C THR A 319 -9.90 1.21 29.64
N PRO A 320 -9.89 1.08 30.98
CA PRO A 320 -10.30 2.18 31.85
C PRO A 320 -9.29 3.32 31.70
N PRO A 321 -9.72 4.60 31.74
CA PRO A 321 -8.77 5.70 31.85
C PRO A 321 -7.86 5.45 33.06
N PRO A 322 -6.56 5.76 32.98
CA PRO A 322 -5.66 5.57 34.11
C PRO A 322 -6.27 6.25 35.33
N LEU A 323 -6.47 5.47 36.39
CA LEU A 323 -7.00 5.96 37.66
C LEU A 323 -6.18 7.17 38.08
N ALA A 324 -6.77 8.36 37.96
CA ALA A 324 -6.22 9.57 38.53
C ALA A 324 -6.06 9.31 40.03
N ILE A 325 -4.81 9.20 40.47
CA ILE A 325 -4.46 9.16 41.88
C ILE A 325 -4.96 10.48 42.46
N SER A 326 -6.16 10.42 43.01
CA SER A 326 -6.81 11.53 43.67
C SER A 326 -6.50 11.38 45.15
N GLU A 327 -5.78 12.34 45.74
CA GLU A 327 -5.97 12.81 47.12
C GLU A 327 -4.96 13.94 47.49
N PRO A 328 -5.29 14.87 48.42
CA PRO A 328 -6.51 15.69 48.41
C PRO A 328 -6.28 17.17 48.79
N ALA A 329 -7.37 17.94 48.64
CA ALA A 329 -7.80 19.11 49.42
C ALA A 329 -7.54 20.52 48.84
N GLY A 330 -8.64 21.11 48.35
CA GLY A 330 -8.99 22.50 48.62
C GLY A 330 -9.23 23.37 47.39
N GLY A 331 -10.49 23.48 46.94
CA GLY A 331 -10.88 24.52 45.98
C GLY A 331 -12.30 24.36 45.46
N MET A 332 -13.08 25.44 45.49
CA MET A 332 -14.52 25.52 45.22
C MET A 332 -14.94 25.04 43.83
N VAL A 333 -16.09 24.38 43.78
CA VAL A 333 -16.79 23.96 42.57
C VAL A 333 -17.43 25.17 41.88
N SER A 334 -17.14 25.36 40.59
CA SER A 334 -17.95 26.20 39.69
C SER A 334 -18.44 25.32 38.56
N GLU A 335 -19.75 25.08 38.52
CA GLU A 335 -20.45 24.41 37.43
C GLU A 335 -20.65 25.39 36.28
N THR A 336 -20.01 25.14 35.14
CA THR A 336 -20.46 25.55 33.79
C THR A 336 -19.73 24.70 32.74
N ASP A 337 -20.53 23.88 32.05
CA ASP A 337 -20.46 23.55 30.61
C ASP A 337 -19.30 22.71 30.02
N LEU A 338 -19.64 21.43 29.80
CA LEU A 338 -19.60 20.63 28.56
C LEU A 338 -18.26 20.36 27.84
N ASP A 339 -17.97 19.05 27.77
CA ASP A 339 -17.11 18.32 26.83
C ASP A 339 -15.65 18.76 26.70
N MET A 340 -14.78 18.15 27.49
CA MET A 340 -13.35 18.10 27.23
C MET A 340 -12.87 16.65 27.28
N ASP A 341 -12.47 16.15 26.11
CA ASP A 341 -11.91 14.85 25.82
C ASP A 341 -11.11 14.27 26.99
N THR A 342 -11.66 13.20 27.58
CA THR A 342 -10.81 12.28 28.33
C THR A 342 -9.96 11.59 27.28
N ASP A 343 -8.64 11.81 27.31
CA ASP A 343 -7.62 11.28 26.39
C ASP A 343 -7.75 9.74 26.29
N MET A 344 -8.67 9.26 25.46
CA MET A 344 -8.91 7.85 25.23
C MET A 344 -7.74 7.35 24.40
N MET A 345 -6.85 6.61 25.07
CA MET A 345 -5.72 5.99 24.40
C MET A 345 -6.22 4.78 23.61
N TYR A 346 -6.25 4.93 22.27
CA TYR A 346 -6.66 3.85 21.39
C TYR A 346 -5.48 2.90 21.18
N PRO A 347 -5.62 1.59 21.49
CA PRO A 347 -4.56 0.64 21.25
C PRO A 347 -4.37 0.42 19.74
N TYR A 348 -3.13 0.29 19.32
CA TYR A 348 -2.82 -0.06 17.93
C TYR A 348 -3.11 -1.55 17.69
N VAL A 349 -4.06 -1.84 16.80
CA VAL A 349 -4.30 -3.20 16.31
C VAL A 349 -3.58 -3.37 14.98
N ASN A 350 -2.59 -4.26 14.94
CA ASN A 350 -1.89 -4.56 13.70
C ASN A 350 -2.79 -5.41 12.78
N TRP A 351 -3.02 -4.92 11.57
CA TRP A 351 -3.87 -5.59 10.58
C TRP A 351 -3.34 -6.98 10.18
N ARG A 352 -2.02 -7.25 10.24
CA ARG A 352 -1.49 -8.60 10.01
C ARG A 352 -1.87 -9.56 11.12
N ASP A 353 -1.91 -9.11 12.36
CA ASP A 353 -2.30 -9.95 13.50
C ASP A 353 -3.79 -10.30 13.41
N VAL A 354 -4.62 -9.37 12.94
CA VAL A 354 -6.04 -9.64 12.62
C VAL A 354 -6.16 -10.68 11.52
N MET A 355 -5.35 -10.59 10.46
CA MET A 355 -5.32 -11.60 9.42
C MET A 355 -4.85 -12.98 9.96
N GLN A 356 -3.90 -13.00 10.90
CA GLN A 356 -3.42 -14.22 11.57
C GLN A 356 -4.50 -14.87 12.40
N ALA A 357 -5.15 -14.08 13.26
CA ALA A 357 -6.17 -14.56 14.18
C ALA A 357 -7.41 -15.13 13.48
N ASN A 358 -7.72 -14.65 12.27
CA ASN A 358 -8.87 -15.10 11.48
C ASN A 358 -8.52 -16.17 10.43
N ASP A 359 -7.29 -16.74 10.47
CA ASP A 359 -6.77 -17.70 9.47
C ASP A 359 -6.83 -17.18 8.02
N TRP A 360 -6.91 -15.85 7.86
CA TRP A 360 -6.87 -15.18 6.59
C TRP A 360 -5.48 -15.20 5.97
N HIS A 361 -4.51 -15.96 6.49
CA HIS A 361 -3.23 -16.27 5.82
C HIS A 361 -3.43 -17.24 4.67
N THR A 362 -4.36 -18.18 4.82
CA THR A 362 -4.81 -19.03 3.72
C THR A 362 -5.72 -18.26 2.77
N SER A 363 -6.43 -17.24 3.27
CA SER A 363 -7.21 -16.25 2.50
C SER A 363 -6.41 -15.00 2.11
N CYS A 364 -5.09 -14.97 2.37
CA CYS A 364 -4.15 -13.99 1.85
C CYS A 364 -3.87 -14.42 0.42
N ARG A 365 -4.96 -14.68 -0.30
CA ARG A 365 -5.07 -15.48 -1.50
C ARG A 365 -4.96 -14.59 -2.72
N ASP A 366 -5.32 -13.30 -2.60
CA ASP A 366 -5.47 -12.41 -3.76
C ASP A 366 -5.45 -10.90 -3.37
N PHE A 367 -4.60 -10.50 -2.42
CA PHE A 367 -4.89 -9.27 -1.68
C PHE A 367 -4.54 -7.93 -2.36
N PHE A 368 -3.59 -7.82 -3.30
CA PHE A 368 -3.19 -6.46 -3.80
C PHE A 368 -2.63 -6.36 -5.22
N ALA A 369 -2.75 -7.37 -6.08
CA ALA A 369 -2.27 -7.27 -7.47
C ALA A 369 -3.38 -6.88 -8.46
N ALA A 370 -4.27 -5.96 -8.08
CA ALA A 370 -5.19 -5.37 -9.06
C ALA A 370 -4.39 -4.37 -9.90
N VAL A 371 -3.90 -4.82 -11.05
CA VAL A 371 -3.29 -3.96 -12.07
C VAL A 371 -4.41 -3.32 -12.87
N PHE A 372 -4.51 -2.00 -12.84
CA PHE A 372 -5.27 -1.27 -13.85
C PHE A 372 -4.30 -0.62 -14.80
N TYR A 373 -4.44 -0.96 -16.09
CA TYR A 373 -3.69 -0.31 -17.15
C TYR A 373 -4.01 1.18 -17.17
N PHE A 374 -3.01 2.00 -16.90
CA PHE A 374 -2.96 3.38 -17.36
C PHE A 374 -2.58 3.36 -18.85
N ALA A 375 -3.56 3.18 -19.72
CA ALA A 375 -3.39 3.33 -21.18
C ALA A 375 -4.15 4.56 -21.66
#